data_AF-A0A1V6MH43-F1
#
_entry.id   AF-A0A1V6MH43-F1
#
_cell.length_a   1.000
_cell.length_b   1.000
_cell.length_c   1.000
_cell.angle_alpha   90.00
_cell.angle_beta   90.00
_cell.angle_gamma   90.00
#
_symmetry.space_group_name_H-M   'P 1'
#
loop_
_entity.id
_entity.type
_entity.pdbx_description
1 polymer ?
#
loop_
_entity_poly.entity_id
_entity_poly.type
_entity_poly.pdbx_seq_one_letter_code
_entity_poly.pdbx_strand_id
1 'polypeptide(L)'
;MISGHQEYGVNLKWKNGNSPVPNPYPTPTPQPGTKSVSTWNCQTEKHAVRLWMRDASATNSWTDLGMMNSQYVGSSCGSQTSAPAKTTSLTASGHIYQLLTIDPSHSGCSDANPDQVNGSCRTSEYWFQADPNGTTKNVVVGSP
;
A
#
# COMPACT_ATOMS: atom_id res chain seq x y z
N MET A 1 -23.86 -28.77 -65.88
CA MET A 1 -24.92 -28.31 -64.97
C MET A 1 -24.62 -28.88 -63.60
N ILE A 2 -24.29 -28.04 -62.64
CA ILE A 2 -24.10 -28.44 -61.24
C ILE A 2 -25.22 -27.75 -60.47
N SER A 3 -26.14 -28.56 -59.93
CA SER A 3 -27.15 -28.12 -58.97
C SER A 3 -26.53 -28.22 -57.58
N GLY A 4 -26.59 -27.14 -56.81
CA GLY A 4 -26.11 -27.08 -55.43
C GLY A 4 -27.06 -26.23 -54.61
N HIS A 5 -27.62 -26.83 -53.57
CA HIS A 5 -28.53 -26.22 -52.60
C HIS A 5 -27.74 -25.24 -51.73
N GLN A 6 -28.14 -23.96 -51.71
CA GLN A 6 -27.56 -22.94 -50.82
C GLN A 6 -28.27 -23.02 -49.47
N GLU A 7 -27.60 -23.55 -48.45
CA GLU A 7 -28.01 -23.33 -47.05
C GLU A 7 -27.33 -22.08 -46.52
N TYR A 8 -28.14 -21.22 -45.91
CA TYR A 8 -27.76 -19.96 -45.30
C TYR A 8 -26.67 -20.15 -44.23
N GLY A 9 -25.64 -19.29 -44.25
CA GLY A 9 -25.06 -18.80 -42.99
C GLY A 9 -23.56 -18.99 -42.69
N VAL A 10 -22.71 -19.48 -43.61
CA VAL A 10 -21.26 -19.47 -43.39
C VAL A 10 -20.57 -18.40 -44.23
N ASN A 11 -20.27 -17.27 -43.59
CA ASN A 11 -19.42 -16.22 -44.13
C ASN A 11 -17.96 -16.71 -44.03
N LEU A 12 -17.52 -17.53 -44.99
CA LEU A 12 -16.14 -18.00 -45.09
C LEU A 12 -15.24 -16.81 -45.47
N LYS A 13 -14.75 -16.09 -44.45
CA LYS A 13 -13.70 -15.10 -44.63
C LYS A 13 -12.40 -15.84 -44.98
N TRP A 14 -12.10 -15.91 -46.27
CA TRP A 14 -10.79 -16.31 -46.77
C TRP A 14 -9.72 -15.37 -46.18
N LYS A 15 -8.93 -15.88 -45.23
CA LYS A 15 -7.80 -15.14 -44.66
C LYS A 15 -6.69 -15.12 -45.70
N ASN A 16 -6.45 -13.94 -46.28
CA ASN A 16 -5.24 -13.68 -47.07
C ASN A 16 -4.00 -13.82 -46.18
N GLY A 17 -3.04 -14.65 -46.56
CA GLY A 17 -1.87 -15.06 -45.77
C GLY A 17 -0.80 -13.99 -45.49
N ASN A 18 -1.09 -12.70 -45.68
CA ASN A 18 -0.11 -11.61 -45.54
C ASN A 18 -0.40 -10.64 -44.38
N SER A 19 -1.11 -11.07 -43.33
CA SER A 19 -1.23 -10.24 -42.13
C SER A 19 0.11 -10.22 -41.39
N PRO A 20 0.75 -9.05 -41.19
CA PRO A 20 1.95 -8.96 -40.36
C PRO A 20 1.62 -9.48 -38.97
N VAL A 21 2.49 -10.34 -38.43
CA VAL A 21 2.34 -10.89 -37.08
C VAL A 21 2.28 -9.71 -36.10
N PRO A 22 1.26 -9.62 -35.23
CA PRO A 22 1.22 -8.58 -34.20
C PRO A 22 2.49 -8.65 -33.36
N ASN A 23 3.24 -7.54 -33.30
CA ASN A 23 4.41 -7.44 -32.45
C ASN A 23 3.99 -7.67 -30.99
N PRO A 24 4.54 -8.65 -30.25
CA PRO A 24 4.18 -8.86 -28.85
C PRO A 24 4.54 -7.60 -28.06
N TYR A 25 3.53 -6.98 -27.46
CA TYR A 25 3.75 -5.85 -26.55
C TYR A 25 4.56 -6.35 -25.36
N PRO A 26 5.59 -5.62 -24.90
CA PRO A 26 6.34 -6.02 -23.72
C PRO A 26 5.38 -6.15 -22.53
N THR A 27 5.42 -7.29 -21.87
CA THR A 27 4.62 -7.53 -20.65
C THR A 27 5.18 -6.64 -19.54
N PRO A 28 4.35 -5.89 -18.81
CA PRO A 28 4.82 -5.09 -17.69
C PRO A 28 5.54 -5.99 -16.68
N THR A 29 6.79 -5.65 -16.33
CA THR A 29 7.50 -6.35 -15.26
C THR A 29 6.79 -6.04 -13.93
N PRO A 30 6.43 -7.05 -13.12
CA PRO A 30 5.86 -6.82 -11.80
C PRO A 30 6.79 -5.92 -10.98
N GLN A 31 6.27 -4.82 -10.44
CA GLN A 31 7.02 -4.00 -9.49
C GLN A 31 7.22 -4.81 -8.21
N PRO A 32 8.44 -4.86 -7.64
CA PRO A 32 8.67 -5.49 -6.34
C PRO A 32 7.78 -4.84 -5.29
N GLY A 33 7.26 -5.64 -4.37
CA GLY A 33 6.43 -5.15 -3.27
C GLY A 33 7.23 -4.37 -2.22
N THR A 34 6.74 -4.37 -0.99
CA THR A 34 7.35 -3.65 0.14
C THR A 34 8.04 -4.64 1.08
N LYS A 35 9.34 -4.48 1.32
CA LYS A 35 10.07 -5.31 2.29
C LYS A 35 10.07 -4.73 3.70
N SER A 36 9.89 -3.42 3.82
CA SER A 36 9.86 -2.71 5.09
C SER A 36 9.20 -1.35 4.94
N VAL A 37 8.73 -0.80 6.06
CA VAL A 37 8.13 0.53 6.13
C VAL A 37 8.94 1.36 7.10
N SER A 38 9.44 2.51 6.65
CA SER A 38 10.07 3.53 7.47
C SER A 38 9.06 4.64 7.71
N THR A 39 8.84 4.99 8.97
CA THR A 39 7.82 5.94 9.39
C THR A 39 8.43 7.13 10.10
N TRP A 40 7.96 8.33 9.72
CA TRP A 40 8.27 9.59 10.38
C TRP A 40 7.01 10.24 10.92
N ASN A 41 7.06 10.75 12.15
CA ASN A 41 5.97 11.56 12.71
C ASN A 41 6.22 13.04 12.43
N CYS A 42 5.41 13.63 11.56
CA CYS A 42 5.55 15.00 11.08
C CYS A 42 4.37 15.89 11.48
N GLN A 43 3.57 15.50 12.47
CA GLN A 43 2.47 16.34 12.95
C GLN A 43 2.97 17.70 13.46
N THR A 44 2.32 18.77 12.98
CA THR A 44 2.64 20.17 13.31
C THR A 44 2.28 20.55 14.74
N GLU A 45 1.27 19.89 15.31
CA GLU A 45 0.87 20.01 16.72
C GLU A 45 1.88 19.35 17.68
N LYS A 46 2.87 18.62 17.12
CA LYS A 46 3.95 17.95 17.85
C LYS A 46 3.49 16.88 18.84
N HIS A 47 2.30 16.31 18.64
CA HIS A 47 1.84 15.20 19.44
C HIS A 47 2.62 13.92 19.12
N ALA A 48 2.74 13.05 20.13
CA ALA A 48 3.24 11.70 19.91
C ALA A 48 2.11 10.84 19.35
N VAL A 49 2.43 9.96 18.41
CA VAL A 49 1.45 9.04 17.80
C VAL A 49 1.79 7.60 18.15
N ARG A 50 0.77 6.76 18.31
CA ARG A 50 0.93 5.31 18.47
C ARG A 50 0.79 4.60 17.12
N LEU A 51 1.68 3.68 16.83
CA LEU A 51 1.69 2.90 15.59
C LEU A 51 1.13 1.51 15.84
N TRP A 52 0.25 1.09 14.94
CA TRP A 52 -0.33 -0.23 14.91
C TRP A 52 -0.14 -0.85 13.54
N MET A 53 0.15 -2.13 13.50
CA MET A 53 0.18 -2.87 12.23
C MET A 53 -0.55 -4.19 12.37
N ARG A 54 -1.31 -4.55 11.33
CA ARG A 54 -1.89 -5.89 11.20
C ARG A 54 -1.58 -6.48 9.84
N ASP A 55 -1.52 -7.80 9.82
CA ASP A 55 -1.51 -8.60 8.60
C ASP A 55 -2.97 -8.92 8.24
N ALA A 56 -3.53 -8.18 7.30
CA ALA A 56 -4.91 -8.31 6.86
C ALA A 56 -5.17 -9.59 6.05
N SER A 57 -4.10 -10.25 5.59
CA SER A 57 -4.17 -11.51 4.84
C SER A 57 -4.01 -12.78 5.70
N ALA A 58 -3.53 -12.66 6.94
CA ALA A 58 -3.29 -13.81 7.81
C ALA A 58 -4.13 -13.78 9.09
N THR A 59 -3.71 -13.02 10.10
CA THR A 59 -4.33 -13.03 11.44
C THR A 59 -5.35 -11.93 11.64
N ASN A 60 -5.29 -10.88 10.81
CA ASN A 60 -6.06 -9.64 10.93
C ASN A 60 -6.00 -8.98 12.33
N SER A 61 -5.01 -9.35 13.14
CA SER A 61 -4.85 -8.90 14.53
C SER A 61 -3.86 -7.76 14.61
N TRP A 62 -4.18 -6.73 15.38
CA TRP A 62 -3.32 -5.57 15.55
C TRP A 62 -2.13 -5.86 16.47
N THR A 63 -0.95 -5.44 16.03
CA THR A 63 0.29 -5.44 16.80
C THR A 63 0.68 -4.01 17.10
N ASP A 64 0.88 -3.69 18.38
CA ASP A 64 1.41 -2.40 18.82
C ASP A 64 2.89 -2.30 18.45
N LEU A 65 3.24 -1.32 17.61
CA LEU A 65 4.62 -1.05 17.21
C LEU A 65 5.29 0.00 18.12
N GLY A 66 4.53 0.62 19.03
CA GLY A 66 4.99 1.59 20.01
C GLY A 66 4.61 3.03 19.71
N MET A 67 5.06 3.93 20.58
CA MET A 67 4.89 5.38 20.46
C MET A 67 6.02 6.00 19.62
N MET A 68 5.70 7.03 18.85
CA MET A 68 6.68 7.89 18.15
C MET A 68 6.44 9.36 18.49
N ASN A 69 7.46 10.01 19.03
CA ASN A 69 7.46 11.45 19.23
C ASN A 69 7.49 12.17 17.88
N SER A 70 6.99 13.41 17.85
CA SER A 70 7.06 14.24 16.63
C SER A 70 8.52 14.57 16.27
N GLN A 71 8.81 14.45 14.98
CA GLN A 71 10.04 14.87 14.30
C GLN A 71 9.85 16.21 13.56
N TYR A 72 8.74 16.89 13.79
CA TYR A 72 8.49 18.23 13.26
C TYR A 72 9.32 19.27 14.01
N VAL A 73 10.29 19.87 13.32
CA VAL A 73 11.25 20.85 13.87
C VAL A 73 11.20 22.13 13.05
N GLY A 74 10.97 23.26 13.74
CA GLY A 74 10.79 24.56 13.08
C GLY A 74 9.53 24.57 12.22
N SER A 75 9.71 24.65 10.90
CA SER A 75 8.66 24.64 9.88
C SER A 75 8.74 23.42 8.95
N SER A 76 9.49 22.38 9.34
CA SER A 76 9.71 21.20 8.53
C SER A 76 9.69 19.94 9.37
N CYS A 77 9.19 18.85 8.81
CA CYS A 77 9.57 17.56 9.34
C CYS A 77 11.02 17.32 9.00
N GLY A 78 11.86 17.01 10.01
CA GLY A 78 13.28 16.73 9.80
C GLY A 78 13.46 15.90 8.53
N SER A 79 14.41 16.31 7.68
CA SER A 79 14.59 15.77 6.33
C SER A 79 14.33 14.26 6.29
N GLN A 80 13.63 13.73 5.27
CA GLN A 80 13.48 12.27 5.07
C GLN A 80 14.83 11.54 4.91
N THR A 81 15.94 12.28 4.87
CA THR A 81 17.32 11.76 4.95
C THR A 81 17.77 11.47 6.38
N SER A 82 17.09 12.00 7.39
CA SER A 82 17.31 11.67 8.81
C SER A 82 16.67 10.33 9.16
N ALA A 83 17.23 9.65 10.18
CA ALA A 83 16.77 8.33 10.58
C ALA A 83 15.25 8.32 10.87
N PRO A 84 14.50 7.32 10.37
CA PRO A 84 13.08 7.19 10.66
C PRO A 84 12.86 6.99 12.16
N ALA A 85 11.73 7.47 12.67
CA ALA A 85 11.33 7.19 14.05
C ALA A 85 11.09 5.69 14.26
N LYS A 86 10.60 4.99 13.24
CA LYS A 86 10.40 3.53 13.27
C LYS A 86 10.63 2.93 11.90
N THR A 87 11.29 1.77 11.86
CA THR A 87 11.30 0.89 10.68
C THR A 87 10.72 -0.46 11.06
N THR A 88 9.80 -0.96 10.24
CA THR A 88 9.14 -2.27 10.47
C THR A 88 9.28 -3.15 9.24
N SER A 89 9.81 -4.35 9.41
CA SER A 89 10.01 -5.32 8.33
C SER A 89 8.72 -6.05 7.98
N LEU A 90 8.50 -6.29 6.69
CA LEU A 90 7.39 -7.07 6.15
C LEU A 90 7.95 -8.36 5.55
N THR A 91 7.91 -9.46 6.30
CA THR A 91 8.64 -10.69 5.96
C THR A 91 7.82 -11.72 5.19
N ALA A 92 6.49 -11.64 5.23
CA ALA A 92 5.62 -12.62 4.59
C ALA A 92 5.26 -12.17 3.16
N SER A 93 5.88 -12.79 2.15
CA SER A 93 5.65 -12.43 0.74
C SER A 93 4.20 -12.60 0.32
N GLY A 94 3.68 -11.65 -0.44
CA GLY A 94 2.31 -11.63 -0.94
C GLY A 94 1.26 -11.17 0.07
N HIS A 95 1.61 -11.05 1.35
CA HIS A 95 0.69 -10.63 2.39
C HIS A 95 0.35 -9.15 2.28
N ILE A 96 -0.87 -8.78 2.70
CA ILE A 96 -1.33 -7.40 2.76
C ILE A 96 -1.24 -6.91 4.20
N TYR A 97 -0.39 -5.92 4.43
CA TYR A 97 -0.23 -5.26 5.72
C TYR A 97 -0.96 -3.93 5.73
N GLN A 98 -1.56 -3.63 6.87
CA GLN A 98 -2.16 -2.33 7.16
C GLN A 98 -1.41 -1.68 8.31
N LEU A 99 -0.87 -0.48 8.08
CA LEU A 99 -0.29 0.38 9.10
C LEU A 99 -1.31 1.46 9.46
N LEU A 100 -1.59 1.61 10.75
CA LEU A 100 -2.47 2.64 11.29
C LEU A 100 -1.73 3.45 12.33
N THR A 101 -1.99 4.75 12.35
CA THR A 101 -1.48 5.66 13.38
C THR A 101 -2.61 6.38 14.08
N ILE A 102 -2.45 6.54 15.40
CA ILE A 102 -3.44 7.15 16.29
C ILE A 102 -2.76 8.24 17.10
N ASP A 103 -3.38 9.42 17.22
CA ASP A 103 -2.97 10.45 18.17
C ASP A 103 -3.74 10.30 19.49
N PRO A 104 -3.14 9.70 20.54
CA PRO A 104 -3.80 9.56 21.84
C PRO A 104 -3.97 10.88 22.59
N SER A 105 -3.30 11.95 22.17
CA SER A 105 -3.38 13.27 22.79
C SER A 105 -4.64 14.02 22.36
N HIS A 106 -5.30 13.58 21.30
CA HIS A 106 -6.56 14.14 20.85
C HIS A 106 -7.70 13.79 21.82
N SER A 107 -8.62 14.72 22.05
CA SER A 107 -9.72 14.53 23.00
C SER A 107 -10.59 13.33 22.61
N GLY A 108 -10.78 12.39 23.54
CA GLY A 108 -11.53 11.15 23.30
C GLY A 108 -10.73 10.01 22.67
N CYS A 109 -9.40 10.15 22.55
CA CYS A 109 -8.51 9.15 21.92
C CYS A 109 -7.56 8.45 22.90
N SER A 110 -7.83 8.54 24.21
CA SER A 110 -6.96 7.98 25.25
C SER A 110 -6.75 6.48 25.13
N ASP A 111 -7.79 5.77 24.66
CA ASP A 111 -7.72 4.35 24.37
C ASP A 111 -7.18 4.17 22.96
N ALA A 112 -5.86 4.10 22.82
CA ALA A 112 -5.19 3.94 21.53
C ALA A 112 -5.43 2.56 20.88
N ASN A 113 -6.54 1.87 21.19
CA ASN A 113 -6.91 0.60 20.59
C ASN A 113 -7.47 0.81 19.17
N PRO A 114 -6.82 0.28 18.12
CA PRO A 114 -7.19 0.51 16.73
C PRO A 114 -8.61 0.04 16.36
N ASP A 115 -9.17 -0.93 17.09
CA ASP A 115 -10.53 -1.44 16.86
C ASP A 115 -11.62 -0.59 17.55
N GLN A 116 -11.24 0.22 18.55
CA GLN A 116 -12.19 0.98 19.38
C GLN A 116 -12.12 2.49 19.10
N VAL A 117 -11.02 2.98 18.53
CA VAL A 117 -10.90 4.40 18.19
C VAL A 117 -11.82 4.80 17.04
N ASN A 118 -12.49 5.94 17.22
CA ASN A 118 -13.24 6.58 16.16
C ASN A 118 -12.31 7.09 15.04
N GLY A 119 -12.88 7.43 13.88
CA GLY A 119 -12.11 7.93 12.73
C GLY A 119 -11.31 9.21 13.02
N SER A 120 -11.77 10.06 13.95
CA SER A 120 -11.09 11.32 14.30
C SER A 120 -9.78 11.12 15.07
N CYS A 121 -9.60 9.99 15.77
CA CYS A 121 -8.34 9.66 16.44
C CYS A 121 -7.27 9.12 15.49
N ARG A 122 -7.68 8.65 14.30
CA ARG A 122 -6.80 8.04 13.31
C ARG A 122 -6.12 9.15 12.52
N THR A 123 -4.79 9.22 12.60
CA THR A 123 -4.03 10.27 11.93
C THR A 123 -3.67 9.91 10.51
N SER A 124 -3.35 8.63 10.25
CA SER A 124 -2.95 8.14 8.92
C SER A 124 -3.10 6.63 8.84
N GLU A 125 -3.42 6.13 7.64
CA GLU A 125 -3.61 4.72 7.35
C GLU A 125 -2.95 4.38 6.00
N TYR A 126 -2.19 3.27 5.96
CA TYR A 126 -1.48 2.81 4.77
C TYR A 126 -1.62 1.32 4.57
N TRP A 127 -1.60 0.90 3.30
CA TRP A 127 -1.70 -0.48 2.89
C TRP A 127 -0.50 -0.87 2.03
N PHE A 128 0.09 -2.02 2.32
CA PHE A 128 1.28 -2.51 1.63
C PHE A 128 1.09 -3.97 1.25
N GLN A 129 1.44 -4.32 0.01
CA GLN A 129 1.71 -5.70 -0.34
C GLN A 129 3.18 -6.01 -0.04
N ALA A 130 3.40 -7.01 0.80
CA ALA A 130 4.72 -7.41 1.23
C ALA A 130 5.45 -8.22 0.16
N ASP A 131 6.73 -7.93 0.03
CA ASP A 131 7.68 -8.67 -0.80
C ASP A 131 9.05 -8.56 -0.14
N PRO A 132 9.63 -9.67 0.34
CA PRO A 132 10.95 -9.67 0.99
C PRO A 132 12.07 -9.12 0.11
N ASN A 133 11.94 -9.23 -1.22
CA ASN A 133 12.88 -8.67 -2.20
C ASN A 133 12.52 -7.24 -2.62
N GLY A 134 11.47 -6.70 -2.01
CA GLY A 134 10.90 -5.41 -2.30
C GLY A 134 11.74 -4.22 -1.85
N THR A 135 11.11 -3.06 -1.89
CA THR A 135 11.72 -1.79 -1.46
C THR A 135 11.26 -1.39 -0.07
N THR A 136 12.01 -0.51 0.59
CA THR A 136 11.52 0.18 1.79
C THR A 136 10.58 1.28 1.36
N LYS A 137 9.36 1.30 1.91
CA LYS A 137 8.41 2.39 1.71
C LYS A 137 8.59 3.42 2.82
N ASN A 138 8.67 4.68 2.44
CA ASN A 138 8.72 5.79 3.37
C ASN A 138 7.31 6.35 3.57
N VAL A 139 6.89 6.50 4.82
CA VAL A 139 5.58 7.07 5.18
C VAL A 139 5.75 8.17 6.21
N VAL A 140 5.01 9.25 5.98
CA VAL A 140 5.01 10.44 6.83
C VAL A 140 3.63 10.56 7.44
N VAL A 141 3.56 10.55 8.77
CA VAL A 141 2.29 10.65 9.50
C VAL A 141 2.08 12.06 10.02
N GLY A 142 0.86 12.55 9.89
CA GLY A 142 0.54 13.96 10.08
C GLY A 142 0.69 14.79 8.80
N SER A 143 -0.25 15.72 8.57
CA SER A 143 -0.08 16.72 7.53
C SER A 143 1.00 17.72 7.93
N PRO A 144 1.90 18.12 7.01
CA PRO A 144 2.77 19.28 7.20
C PRO A 144 1.98 20.60 7.25
#